data_AF-A0A9W6PIG1-F1
#
_entry.id   AF-A0A9W6PIG1-F1
#
_cell.length_a   1.000
_cell.length_b   1.000
_cell.length_c   1.000
_cell.angle_alpha   90.00
_cell.angle_beta   90.00
_cell.angle_gamma   90.00
#
_symmetry.space_group_name_H-M   'P 1'
#
loop_
_entity.id
_entity.type
_entity.pdbx_description
1 polymer ?
#
loop_
_entity_poly.entity_id
_entity_poly.type
_entity_poly.pdbx_seq_one_letter_code
_entity_poly.pdbx_strand_id
1 'polypeptide(L)'
;MPATSEIPQPPAGKSGAGTAGKESGHWPAALEDADTACRPNVLLLHHQAGQASAGSPTADRVVLGVRLRRARDRKGLGLDRAAQRAACPSLSYSTLSRLETAKAPATAEIVEALADVYEVDEQERRKLLELAASSQRPDWFDAEPFAGSVPRFYRTYLGLEPVADELRSLSCTDLRGVLEAWVTIQA
;
A
#
# COMPACT_ATOMS: atom_id res chain seq x y z
N MET A 1 -27.44 32.08 12.35
CA MET A 1 -26.51 31.39 13.27
C MET A 1 -26.99 29.96 13.44
N PRO A 2 -26.33 28.95 12.88
CA PRO A 2 -26.64 27.56 13.20
C PRO A 2 -25.73 27.06 14.33
N ALA A 3 -26.35 26.35 15.26
CA ALA A 3 -25.75 25.76 16.44
C ALA A 3 -24.70 24.71 16.09
N THR A 4 -23.53 24.82 16.74
CA THR A 4 -22.49 23.80 16.80
C THR A 4 -23.00 22.59 17.59
N SER A 5 -23.19 21.45 16.94
CA SER A 5 -23.33 20.17 17.62
C SER A 5 -21.94 19.64 17.95
N GLU A 6 -21.54 19.74 19.22
CA GLU A 6 -20.36 19.10 19.80
C GLU A 6 -20.45 17.57 19.66
N ILE A 7 -19.37 16.96 19.15
CA ILE A 7 -19.15 15.52 19.16
C ILE A 7 -18.55 15.16 20.53
N PRO A 8 -19.07 14.18 21.28
CA PRO A 8 -18.53 13.83 22.58
C PRO A 8 -17.18 13.09 22.45
N GLN A 9 -16.18 13.53 23.22
CA GLN A 9 -14.90 12.85 23.38
C GLN A 9 -15.04 11.65 24.33
N PRO A 10 -14.39 10.50 24.04
CA PRO A 10 -14.39 9.36 24.96
C PRO A 10 -13.48 9.61 26.18
N PRO A 11 -13.81 9.05 27.36
CA PRO A 11 -13.04 9.29 28.58
C PRO A 11 -11.69 8.56 28.60
N ALA A 12 -10.70 9.22 29.20
CA ALA A 12 -9.37 8.69 29.45
C ALA A 12 -9.43 7.54 30.49
N GLY A 13 -9.29 6.31 30.01
CA GLY A 13 -9.17 5.11 30.84
C GLY A 13 -7.75 4.98 31.42
N LYS A 14 -7.66 5.00 32.75
CA LYS A 14 -6.42 4.86 33.53
C LYS A 14 -5.90 3.42 33.45
N SER A 15 -4.58 3.28 33.33
CA SER A 15 -3.88 2.00 33.47
C SER A 15 -4.11 1.43 34.86
N GLY A 16 -4.64 0.20 34.91
CA GLY A 16 -4.76 -0.61 36.11
C GLY A 16 -4.16 -1.97 35.82
N ALA A 17 -3.01 -2.25 36.40
CA ALA A 17 -2.38 -3.56 36.39
C ALA A 17 -3.27 -4.56 37.15
N GLY A 18 -3.70 -5.63 36.47
CA GLY A 18 -4.45 -6.74 37.04
C GLY A 18 -3.92 -8.04 36.48
N THR A 19 -3.33 -8.86 37.35
CA THR A 19 -2.67 -10.12 37.06
C THR A 19 -3.64 -11.29 36.83
N ALA A 20 -3.31 -12.09 35.82
CA ALA A 20 -3.46 -13.55 35.73
C ALA A 20 -4.86 -14.20 35.78
N GLY A 21 -5.27 -14.71 34.61
CA GLY A 21 -6.08 -15.92 34.45
C GLY A 21 -5.55 -16.70 33.25
N LYS A 22 -4.69 -17.72 33.49
CA LYS A 22 -4.18 -18.63 32.47
C LYS A 22 -5.28 -19.66 32.16
N GLU A 23 -6.03 -19.46 31.09
CA GLU A 23 -6.78 -20.55 30.46
C GLU A 23 -5.88 -21.15 29.37
N SER A 24 -5.32 -22.31 29.67
CA SER A 24 -4.55 -23.13 28.73
C SER A 24 -5.49 -23.75 27.71
N GLY A 25 -5.74 -23.05 26.61
CA GLY A 25 -6.26 -23.64 25.38
C GLY A 25 -5.19 -24.55 24.78
N HIS A 26 -5.36 -25.86 24.96
CA HIS A 26 -4.59 -26.88 24.25
C HIS A 26 -5.05 -26.89 22.79
N TRP A 27 -4.30 -26.22 21.91
CA TRP A 27 -4.44 -26.36 20.47
C TRP A 27 -3.80 -27.70 20.05
N PRO A 28 -4.48 -28.55 19.26
CA PRO A 28 -3.90 -29.81 18.82
C PRO A 28 -2.71 -29.56 17.89
N ALA A 29 -1.61 -30.29 18.11
CA ALA A 29 -0.34 -30.17 17.37
C ALA A 29 -0.46 -30.35 15.85
N ALA A 30 -1.58 -30.88 15.34
CA ALA A 30 -1.84 -31.03 13.90
C ALA A 30 -2.11 -29.70 13.17
N LEU A 31 -2.34 -28.60 13.88
CA LEU A 31 -2.49 -27.25 13.30
C LEU A 31 -1.17 -26.49 13.16
N GLU A 32 -0.10 -26.91 13.85
CA GLU A 32 1.21 -26.24 13.75
C GLU A 32 1.87 -26.48 12.38
N ASP A 33 1.53 -27.58 11.69
CA ASP A 33 1.97 -27.85 10.31
C ASP A 33 1.14 -27.07 9.27
N ALA A 34 -0.11 -26.70 9.60
CA ALA A 34 -0.98 -25.92 8.72
C ALA A 34 -0.58 -24.42 8.68
N ASP A 35 0.06 -23.91 9.73
CA ASP A 35 0.61 -22.55 9.76
C ASP A 35 1.74 -22.34 8.74
N THR A 36 2.42 -23.40 8.31
CA THR A 36 3.43 -23.31 7.23
C THR A 36 2.77 -23.24 5.85
N ALA A 37 1.60 -23.86 5.68
CA ALA A 37 0.83 -23.84 4.44
C ALA A 37 -0.06 -22.57 4.30
N CYS A 38 -0.51 -22.02 5.43
CA CYS A 38 -1.45 -20.91 5.51
C CYS A 38 -0.81 -19.64 6.11
N ARG A 39 0.50 -19.45 5.92
CA ARG A 39 1.06 -18.11 5.84
C ARG A 39 0.81 -17.61 4.43
N PRO A 40 -0.25 -16.83 4.16
CA PRO A 40 -0.20 -15.96 3.01
C PRO A 40 0.97 -15.03 3.31
N ASN A 41 2.09 -15.29 2.66
CA ASN A 41 3.10 -14.29 2.63
C ASN A 41 2.49 -13.16 1.78
N VAL A 42 1.94 -12.16 2.47
CA VAL A 42 1.49 -10.89 1.88
C VAL A 42 2.61 -10.26 1.03
N LEU A 43 3.87 -10.72 1.20
CA LEU A 43 5.04 -10.33 0.42
C LEU A 43 5.54 -11.39 -0.59
N LEU A 44 4.90 -12.55 -0.80
CA LEU A 44 5.27 -13.53 -1.84
C LEU A 44 4.13 -13.74 -2.86
N LEU A 45 3.73 -12.66 -3.52
CA LEU A 45 3.30 -12.69 -4.92
C LEU A 45 4.00 -11.59 -5.72
N HIS A 46 5.33 -11.52 -5.57
CA HIS A 46 6.21 -10.77 -6.45
C HIS A 46 6.37 -11.39 -7.86
N HIS A 47 5.62 -12.44 -8.21
CA HIS A 47 5.85 -13.19 -9.45
C HIS A 47 4.84 -12.90 -10.59
N GLN A 48 3.73 -12.19 -10.37
CA GLN A 48 2.83 -11.77 -11.48
C GLN A 48 2.50 -10.27 -11.54
N ALA A 49 3.06 -9.41 -10.68
CA ALA A 49 2.82 -7.96 -10.71
C ALA A 49 3.78 -7.19 -11.64
N GLY A 50 4.00 -7.73 -12.83
CA GLY A 50 4.39 -6.95 -14.01
C GLY A 50 3.19 -6.37 -14.74
N GLN A 51 1.97 -6.59 -14.24
CA GLN A 51 0.74 -6.17 -14.89
C GLN A 51 -0.18 -5.48 -13.88
N ALA A 52 -0.55 -4.26 -14.25
CA ALA A 52 -1.72 -3.50 -13.82
C ALA A 52 -1.91 -3.31 -12.31
N SER A 53 -1.70 -2.08 -11.87
CA SER A 53 -2.60 -1.46 -10.90
C SER A 53 -4.06 -1.81 -11.19
N ALA A 54 -4.89 -1.86 -10.16
CA ALA A 54 -6.35 -2.02 -10.27
C ALA A 54 -7.06 -0.85 -10.99
N GLY A 55 -6.42 -0.24 -12.00
CA GLY A 55 -6.88 0.92 -12.75
C GLY A 55 -6.86 2.23 -11.98
N SER A 56 -6.40 2.23 -10.73
CA SER A 56 -6.47 3.37 -9.83
C SER A 56 -5.18 4.21 -9.80
N PRO A 57 -5.26 5.51 -10.15
CA PRO A 57 -4.18 6.48 -9.94
C PRO A 57 -3.65 6.53 -8.51
N THR A 58 -4.52 6.37 -7.51
CA THR A 58 -4.13 6.36 -6.10
C THR A 58 -3.32 5.09 -5.76
N ALA A 59 -3.73 3.93 -6.28
CA ALA A 59 -2.99 2.69 -6.12
C ALA A 59 -1.62 2.76 -6.81
N ASP A 60 -1.57 3.28 -8.03
CA ASP A 60 -0.32 3.51 -8.78
C ASP A 60 0.68 4.33 -7.96
N ARG A 61 0.19 5.40 -7.31
CA ARG A 61 1.02 6.26 -6.44
C ARG A 61 1.58 5.51 -5.23
N VAL A 62 0.77 4.66 -4.60
CA VAL A 62 1.20 3.84 -3.47
C VAL A 62 2.27 2.84 -3.90
N VAL A 63 2.04 2.14 -5.02
CA VAL A 63 3.02 1.17 -5.55
C VAL A 63 4.32 1.87 -5.93
N LEU A 64 4.25 3.04 -6.57
CA LEU A 64 5.42 3.84 -6.91
C LEU A 64 6.23 4.22 -5.66
N GLY A 65 5.58 4.79 -4.64
CA GLY A 65 6.25 5.20 -3.41
C GLY A 65 6.94 4.03 -2.70
N VAL A 66 6.28 2.87 -2.63
CA VAL A 66 6.86 1.64 -2.06
C VAL A 66 8.06 1.15 -2.86
N ARG A 67 8.00 1.16 -4.20
CA ARG A 67 9.11 0.73 -5.05
C ARG A 67 10.31 1.68 -4.96
N LEU A 68 10.07 2.99 -4.94
CA LEU A 68 11.13 3.99 -4.72
C LEU A 68 11.81 3.80 -3.37
N ARG A 69 11.03 3.62 -2.30
CA ARG A 69 11.56 3.35 -0.96
C ARG A 69 12.40 2.08 -0.93
N ARG A 70 11.92 0.98 -1.54
CA ARG A 70 12.68 -0.27 -1.64
C ARG A 70 13.97 -0.10 -2.44
N ALA A 71 13.94 0.64 -3.54
CA ALA A 71 15.14 0.94 -4.31
C ALA A 71 16.16 1.74 -3.50
N ARG A 72 15.71 2.75 -2.73
CA ARG A 72 16.55 3.52 -1.81
C ARG A 72 17.16 2.64 -0.72
N ASP A 73 16.34 1.81 -0.07
CA ASP A 73 16.77 0.95 1.03
C ASP A 73 17.80 -0.10 0.55
N ARG A 74 17.65 -0.64 -0.68
CA ARG A 74 18.67 -1.54 -1.30
C ARG A 74 20.04 -0.88 -1.50
N LYS A 75 20.08 0.45 -1.68
CA LYS A 75 21.33 1.21 -1.77
C LYS A 75 21.84 1.70 -0.41
N GLY A 76 21.11 1.44 0.68
CA GLY A 76 21.46 1.90 2.03
C GLY A 76 21.51 3.43 2.14
N LEU A 77 20.72 4.15 1.34
CA LEU A 77 20.73 5.61 1.33
C LEU A 77 19.67 6.18 2.28
N GLY A 78 20.06 7.17 3.08
CA GLY A 78 19.11 8.06 3.75
C GLY A 78 18.37 8.95 2.75
N LEU A 79 17.20 9.46 3.13
CA LEU A 79 16.39 10.37 2.32
C LEU A 79 17.16 11.66 1.96
N ASP A 80 17.94 12.17 2.91
CA ASP A 80 18.79 13.36 2.77
C ASP A 80 19.85 13.14 1.69
N ARG A 81 20.60 12.04 1.78
CA ARG A 81 21.67 11.70 0.84
C ARG A 81 21.11 11.34 -0.53
N ALA A 82 19.95 10.67 -0.59
CA ALA A 82 19.28 10.38 -1.84
C ALA A 82 18.85 11.66 -2.57
N ALA A 83 18.22 12.61 -1.87
CA ALA A 83 17.82 13.89 -2.46
C ALA A 83 19.02 14.74 -2.90
N GLN A 84 20.12 14.74 -2.14
CA GLN A 84 21.35 15.47 -2.51
C GLN A 84 22.06 14.87 -3.72
N ARG A 85 22.08 13.54 -3.85
CA ARG A 85 22.73 12.86 -4.97
C ARG A 85 21.93 12.93 -6.27
N ALA A 86 20.63 13.16 -6.17
CA ALA A 86 19.78 13.27 -7.33
C ALA A 86 20.07 14.58 -8.06
N ALA A 87 20.35 14.50 -9.36
CA ALA A 87 20.57 15.66 -10.22
C ALA A 87 19.25 16.33 -10.65
N CYS A 88 18.35 16.58 -9.69
CA CYS A 88 17.02 17.15 -9.95
C CYS A 88 16.76 18.37 -9.04
N PRO A 89 16.62 19.59 -9.58
CA PRO A 89 16.41 20.81 -8.79
C PRO A 89 15.11 20.82 -7.99
N SER A 90 14.08 20.12 -8.48
CA SER A 90 12.76 20.07 -7.84
C SER A 90 12.68 19.04 -6.71
N LEU A 91 13.72 18.21 -6.53
CA LEU A 91 13.75 17.16 -5.52
C LEU A 91 14.42 17.63 -4.22
N SER A 92 13.64 17.71 -3.16
CA SER A 92 14.10 17.97 -1.79
C SER A 92 13.87 16.76 -0.89
N TYR A 93 14.47 16.73 0.31
CA TYR A 93 14.18 15.74 1.35
C TYR A 93 12.66 15.59 1.61
N SER A 94 11.97 16.73 1.77
CA SER A 94 10.54 16.76 2.05
C SER A 94 9.71 16.27 0.86
N THR A 95 10.14 16.60 -0.36
CA THR A 95 9.53 16.08 -1.59
C THR A 95 9.68 14.57 -1.64
N LEU A 96 10.90 14.04 -1.49
CA LEU A 96 11.18 12.61 -1.53
C LEU A 96 10.40 11.83 -0.47
N SER A 97 10.33 12.34 0.75
CA SER A 97 9.53 11.72 1.83
C SER A 97 8.04 11.64 1.47
N ARG A 98 7.48 12.67 0.84
CA ARG A 98 6.08 12.67 0.39
C ARG A 98 5.84 11.73 -0.79
N LEU A 99 6.82 11.58 -1.68
CA LEU A 99 6.75 10.63 -2.79
C LEU A 99 6.76 9.19 -2.28
N GLU A 100 7.68 8.84 -1.38
CA GLU A 100 7.76 7.50 -0.78
C GLU A 100 6.53 7.15 0.07
N THR A 101 5.83 8.16 0.60
CA THR A 101 4.57 7.98 1.36
C THR A 101 3.32 8.17 0.52
N ALA A 102 3.44 8.28 -0.81
CA ALA A 102 2.34 8.48 -1.76
C ALA A 102 1.46 9.72 -1.49
N LYS A 103 1.97 10.70 -0.73
CA LYS A 103 1.27 11.94 -0.38
C LYS A 103 1.40 13.04 -1.44
N ALA A 104 2.30 12.86 -2.41
CA ALA A 104 2.50 13.76 -3.54
C ALA A 104 2.63 12.95 -4.84
N PRO A 105 2.19 13.50 -5.99
CA PRO A 105 2.45 12.90 -7.29
C PRO A 105 3.95 13.02 -7.63
N ALA A 106 4.50 12.01 -8.31
CA ALA A 106 5.86 12.03 -8.82
C ALA A 106 5.88 12.52 -10.26
N THR A 107 6.76 13.47 -10.59
CA THR A 107 7.02 13.85 -11.99
C THR A 107 7.99 12.85 -12.63
N ALA A 108 7.93 12.70 -13.95
CA ALA A 108 8.86 11.83 -14.69
C ALA A 108 10.32 12.24 -14.46
N GLU A 109 10.61 13.54 -14.45
CA GLU A 109 11.94 14.09 -14.16
C GLU A 109 12.49 13.61 -12.80
N ILE A 110 11.67 13.67 -11.74
CA ILE A 110 12.07 13.21 -10.41
C ILE A 110 12.30 11.69 -10.41
N VAL A 111 11.44 10.94 -11.09
CA VAL A 111 11.55 9.46 -11.15
C VAL A 111 12.84 9.05 -11.89
N GLU A 112 13.18 9.70 -13.00
CA GLU A 112 14.43 9.47 -13.72
C GLU A 112 15.66 9.75 -12.85
N ALA A 113 15.69 10.91 -12.19
CA ALA A 113 16.81 11.28 -11.33
C ALA A 113 16.98 10.32 -10.13
N LEU A 114 15.88 9.81 -9.57
CA LEU A 114 15.91 8.79 -8.53
C LEU A 114 16.34 7.42 -9.06
N ALA A 115 15.90 7.05 -10.26
CA ALA A 115 16.32 5.81 -10.91
C ALA A 115 17.83 5.78 -11.16
N ASP A 116 18.43 6.92 -11.52
CA ASP A 116 19.88 7.06 -11.66
C ASP A 116 20.61 6.90 -10.32
N VAL A 117 20.15 7.58 -9.26
CA VAL A 117 20.77 7.48 -7.91
C VAL A 117 20.64 6.08 -7.32
N TYR A 118 19.52 5.42 -7.59
CA TYR A 118 19.25 4.08 -7.09
C TYR A 118 19.81 2.98 -8.00
N GLU A 119 20.41 3.33 -9.14
CA GLU A 119 20.99 2.43 -10.13
C GLU A 119 20.07 1.22 -10.41
N VAL A 120 18.79 1.50 -10.63
CA VAL A 120 17.81 0.46 -10.97
C VAL A 120 18.03 -0.01 -12.41
N ASP A 121 17.68 -1.28 -12.68
CA ASP A 121 17.75 -1.81 -14.03
C ASP A 121 16.71 -1.14 -14.97
N GLU A 122 16.93 -1.26 -16.27
CA GLU A 122 16.09 -0.63 -17.30
C GLU A 122 14.64 -1.15 -17.31
N GLN A 123 14.41 -2.37 -16.83
CA GLN A 123 13.04 -2.90 -16.73
C GLN A 123 12.30 -2.24 -15.57
N GLU A 124 12.95 -2.08 -14.41
CA GLU A 124 12.37 -1.43 -13.25
C GLU A 124 12.22 0.09 -13.48
N ARG A 125 13.17 0.74 -14.15
CA ARG A 125 13.05 2.14 -14.58
C ARG A 125 11.75 2.38 -15.36
N ARG A 126 11.51 1.58 -16.41
CA ARG A 126 10.29 1.68 -17.22
C ARG A 126 9.02 1.52 -16.39
N LYS A 127 8.98 0.53 -15.49
CA LYS A 127 7.85 0.33 -14.57
C LYS A 127 7.62 1.53 -13.65
N LEU A 128 8.67 2.14 -13.11
CA LEU A 128 8.56 3.33 -12.26
C LEU A 128 7.97 4.52 -13.04
N LEU A 129 8.40 4.71 -14.30
CA LEU A 129 7.88 5.77 -15.17
C LEU A 129 6.41 5.54 -15.56
N GLU A 130 6.04 4.29 -15.88
CA GLU A 130 4.65 3.91 -16.14
C GLU A 130 3.75 4.18 -14.92
N LEU A 131 4.22 3.82 -13.72
CA LEU A 131 3.53 4.13 -12.46
C LEU A 131 3.43 5.63 -12.20
N ALA A 132 4.48 6.40 -12.49
CA ALA A 132 4.45 7.85 -12.35
C ALA A 132 3.42 8.48 -13.28
N ALA A 133 3.40 8.09 -14.56
CA ALA A 133 2.47 8.61 -15.55
C ALA A 133 1.00 8.24 -15.20
N SER A 134 0.78 7.00 -14.81
CA SER A 134 -0.55 6.50 -14.45
C SER A 134 -1.10 7.13 -13.16
N SER A 135 -0.24 7.38 -12.17
CA SER A 135 -0.61 8.01 -10.88
C SER A 135 -0.97 9.50 -10.93
N GLN A 136 -0.66 10.16 -12.06
CA GLN A 136 -1.00 11.56 -12.32
C GLN A 136 -2.36 11.73 -12.99
N ARG A 137 -2.97 10.63 -13.46
CA ARG A 137 -4.31 10.69 -14.05
C ARG A 137 -5.33 11.15 -12.98
N PRO A 138 -6.30 12.00 -13.34
CA PRO A 138 -7.37 12.38 -12.43
C PRO A 138 -8.23 11.15 -12.11
N ASP A 139 -8.60 11.01 -10.84
CA ASP A 139 -9.58 10.02 -10.42
C ASP A 139 -11.00 10.46 -10.85
N TRP A 140 -11.96 9.53 -10.93
CA TRP A 140 -13.33 9.84 -11.38
C TRP A 140 -14.04 10.88 -10.49
N PHE A 141 -13.68 10.95 -9.20
CA PHE A 141 -14.21 11.93 -8.25
C PHE A 141 -13.50 13.29 -8.32
N ASP A 142 -12.42 13.40 -9.09
CA ASP A 142 -11.78 14.66 -9.44
C ASP A 142 -12.37 15.25 -10.75
N ALA A 143 -13.13 14.45 -11.50
CA ALA A 143 -13.83 14.87 -12.69
C ALA A 143 -15.27 15.35 -12.38
N GLU A 144 -15.78 16.25 -13.21
CA GLU A 144 -17.21 16.62 -13.21
C GLU A 144 -18.09 15.40 -13.50
N PRO A 145 -19.27 15.25 -12.83
CA PRO A 145 -19.94 16.22 -11.96
C PRO A 145 -19.59 16.10 -10.46
N PHE A 146 -18.66 15.22 -10.11
CA PHE A 146 -18.35 14.90 -8.70
C PHE A 146 -17.22 15.74 -8.13
N ALA A 147 -16.58 16.58 -8.95
CA ALA A 147 -15.51 17.46 -8.52
C ALA A 147 -15.93 18.31 -7.31
N GLY A 148 -15.19 18.20 -6.21
CA GLY A 148 -15.47 18.92 -4.96
C GLY A 148 -16.56 18.30 -4.07
N SER A 149 -17.30 17.30 -4.53
CA SER A 149 -18.31 16.60 -3.71
C SER A 149 -17.69 15.62 -2.71
N VAL A 150 -16.51 15.07 -3.03
CA VAL A 150 -15.80 14.11 -2.19
C VAL A 150 -14.81 14.83 -1.27
N PRO A 151 -14.97 14.73 0.07
CA PRO A 151 -14.03 15.30 1.03
C PRO A 151 -12.61 14.75 0.86
N ARG A 152 -11.60 15.62 1.03
CA ARG A 152 -10.18 15.25 0.80
C ARG A 152 -9.70 14.06 1.62
N PHE A 153 -10.18 13.91 2.86
CA PHE A 153 -9.81 12.79 3.74
C PHE A 153 -10.32 11.44 3.24
N TYR A 154 -11.36 11.44 2.39
CA TYR A 154 -12.01 10.22 1.91
C TYR A 154 -11.47 9.74 0.55
N ARG A 155 -10.82 10.63 -0.20
CA ARG A 155 -10.29 10.36 -1.54
C ARG A 155 -9.31 9.20 -1.60
N THR A 156 -8.44 9.06 -0.60
CA THR A 156 -7.49 7.93 -0.56
C THR A 156 -8.21 6.60 -0.41
N TYR A 157 -9.27 6.53 0.38
CA TYR A 157 -10.04 5.30 0.55
C TYR A 157 -10.76 4.91 -0.74
N LEU A 158 -11.43 5.87 -1.39
CA LEU A 158 -12.10 5.64 -2.67
C LEU A 158 -11.14 5.27 -3.78
N GLY A 159 -9.98 5.92 -3.85
CA GLY A 159 -8.96 5.57 -4.82
C GLY A 159 -8.40 4.16 -4.61
N LEU A 160 -8.38 3.63 -3.39
CA LEU A 160 -7.89 2.28 -3.12
C LEU A 160 -8.96 1.18 -3.22
N GLU A 161 -10.23 1.54 -3.41
CA GLU A 161 -11.34 0.59 -3.47
C GLU A 161 -11.15 -0.48 -4.57
N PRO A 162 -10.70 -0.16 -5.80
CA PRO A 162 -10.47 -1.18 -6.82
C PRO A 162 -9.44 -2.23 -6.41
N VAL A 163 -8.40 -1.82 -5.68
CA VAL A 163 -7.39 -2.75 -5.15
C VAL A 163 -7.98 -3.59 -4.02
N ALA A 164 -8.81 -3.00 -3.17
CA ALA A 164 -9.47 -3.71 -2.08
C ALA A 164 -10.46 -4.77 -2.60
N ASP A 165 -11.20 -4.46 -3.67
CA ASP A 165 -12.10 -5.41 -4.31
C ASP A 165 -11.34 -6.57 -4.96
N GLU A 166 -10.23 -6.29 -5.65
CA GLU A 166 -9.35 -7.31 -6.20
C GLU A 166 -8.79 -8.24 -5.09
N LEU A 167 -8.29 -7.67 -4.00
CA LEU A 167 -7.79 -8.44 -2.84
C LEU A 167 -8.88 -9.30 -2.19
N ARG A 168 -10.11 -8.80 -2.11
CA ARG A 168 -11.27 -9.53 -1.59
C ARG A 168 -11.65 -10.70 -2.52
N SER A 169 -11.56 -10.51 -3.83
CA SER A 169 -11.82 -11.57 -4.82
C SER A 169 -10.80 -12.72 -4.74
N LEU A 170 -9.53 -12.39 -4.51
CA LEU A 170 -8.45 -13.36 -4.30
C LEU A 170 -8.68 -14.16 -3.01
N SER A 171 -9.01 -13.48 -1.91
CA SER A 171 -9.29 -14.13 -0.61
C SER A 171 -10.45 -15.12 -0.68
N CYS A 172 -11.51 -14.81 -1.45
CA CYS A 172 -12.62 -15.73 -1.66
C CYS A 172 -12.22 -16.95 -2.51
N THR A 173 -11.32 -16.78 -3.48
CA THR A 173 -10.84 -17.86 -4.35
C THR A 173 -9.95 -18.83 -3.59
N ASP A 174 -9.08 -18.34 -2.71
CA ASP A 174 -8.24 -19.19 -1.86
C ASP A 174 -9.07 -20.03 -0.89
N LEU A 175 -10.09 -19.41 -0.25
CA LEU A 175 -11.04 -20.16 0.59
C LEU A 175 -11.80 -21.22 -0.22
N ARG A 176 -12.14 -20.93 -1.47
CA ARG A 176 -12.80 -21.89 -2.38
C ARG A 176 -11.91 -23.08 -2.69
N GLY A 177 -10.63 -22.84 -3.00
CA GLY A 177 -9.65 -23.91 -3.24
C GLY A 177 -9.42 -24.79 -2.00
N VAL A 178 -9.38 -24.20 -0.81
CA VAL A 178 -9.29 -24.94 0.45
C VAL A 178 -10.54 -25.80 0.67
N LEU A 179 -11.74 -25.25 0.47
CA LEU A 179 -12.99 -26.00 0.62
C LEU A 179 -13.13 -27.14 -0.39
N GLU A 180 -12.73 -26.95 -1.65
CA GLU A 180 -12.76 -28.01 -2.67
C GLU A 180 -11.76 -29.14 -2.37
N ALA A 181 -10.55 -28.80 -1.91
CA ALA A 181 -9.57 -29.80 -1.47
C ALA A 181 -10.09 -30.61 -0.26
N TRP A 182 -10.71 -29.95 0.71
CA TRP A 182 -11.31 -30.62 1.87
C TRP A 182 -12.46 -31.56 1.50
N VAL A 183 -13.34 -31.17 0.57
CA VAL A 183 -14.42 -32.04 0.08
C VAL A 183 -13.86 -33.25 -0.66
N THR A 184 -12.78 -33.07 -1.43
CA THR A 184 -12.13 -34.17 -2.18
C THR A 184 -11.46 -35.18 -1.25
N ILE A 185 -10.91 -34.75 -0.11
CA ILE A 185 -10.26 -35.65 0.88
C ILE A 185 -11.30 -36.47 1.68
N GLN A 186 -12.56 -36.04 1.71
CA GLN A 186 -13.64 -36.71 2.48
C GLN A 186 -14.56 -37.58 1.61
N ALA A 187 -14.30 -37.71 0.31
CA ALA A 187 -15.04 -38.55 -0.64
C ALA A 187 -14.23 -39.78 -1.06
#